data_AF-A0A3S0KPR0-F1
#
_entry.id   AF-A0A3S0KPR0-F1
#
_cell.length_a   1.000
_cell.length_b   1.000
_cell.length_c   1.000
_cell.angle_alpha   90.00
_cell.angle_beta   90.00
_cell.angle_gamma   90.00
#
_symmetry.space_group_name_H-M   'P 1'
#
loop_
_entity.id
_entity.type
_entity.pdbx_description
1 polymer ?
#
loop_
_entity_poly.entity_id
_entity_poly.type
_entity_poly.pdbx_seq_one_letter_code
_entity_poly.pdbx_strand_id
1 'polypeptide(L)'
;MTIKIKHQDLCLPISPMFAMHLAELISDHKAASAVTVNFRDPNYSAERGCFHPVEVRLEKEANAEHGEQWRICYITDFSYVGAGYMAELTKELDFDFDNGIFQHLMRATPLEQAREIHPIWEQNFLAYSLGIKAYQVEVTTE
;
A
#
# COMPACT_ATOMS: atom_id res chain seq x y z
N MET A 1 -2.24 18.98 -14.49
CA MET A 1 -1.92 19.17 -13.06
C MET A 1 -1.54 17.82 -12.47
N THR A 2 -0.36 17.77 -11.84
CA THR A 2 0.26 16.55 -11.32
C THR A 2 -0.28 16.26 -9.91
N ILE A 3 -0.74 15.03 -9.66
CA ILE A 3 -1.11 14.59 -8.31
C ILE A 3 0.14 14.62 -7.43
N LYS A 4 0.01 15.15 -6.22
CA LYS A 4 1.06 15.12 -5.20
C LYS A 4 0.66 14.14 -4.12
N ILE A 5 1.55 13.19 -3.83
CA ILE A 5 1.42 12.28 -2.69
C ILE A 5 2.44 12.72 -1.64
N LYS A 6 1.99 12.92 -0.40
CA LYS A 6 2.83 13.21 0.75
C LYS A 6 3.72 12.00 1.00
N HIS A 7 5.04 12.20 0.91
CA HIS A 7 6.02 11.12 1.03
C HIS A 7 7.22 11.50 1.94
N GLN A 8 7.21 12.73 2.49
CA GLN A 8 8.21 13.25 3.42
C GLN A 8 7.54 13.53 4.77
N ASP A 9 8.36 13.63 5.83
CA ASP A 9 7.91 13.90 7.21
C ASP A 9 6.87 12.89 7.73
N LEU A 10 6.97 11.64 7.26
CA LEU A 10 6.19 10.50 7.71
C LEU A 10 7.01 9.66 8.69
N CYS A 11 6.33 8.94 9.59
CA CYS A 11 6.95 7.99 10.51
C CYS A 11 7.77 6.92 9.78
N LEU A 12 7.25 6.44 8.64
CA LEU A 12 7.97 5.58 7.70
C LEU A 12 8.19 6.35 6.39
N PRO A 13 9.42 6.39 5.86
CA PRO A 13 9.71 7.08 4.61
C PRO A 13 9.06 6.34 3.45
N ILE A 14 8.34 7.07 2.60
CA ILE A 14 7.83 6.59 1.32
C ILE A 14 8.79 7.04 0.23
N SER A 15 9.29 6.13 -0.60
CA SER A 15 10.21 6.56 -1.66
C SER A 15 9.51 7.44 -2.70
N PRO A 16 10.24 8.37 -3.34
CA PRO A 16 9.70 9.16 -4.45
C PRO A 16 9.16 8.28 -5.58
N MET A 17 9.76 7.11 -5.82
CA MET A 17 9.33 6.19 -6.86
C MET A 17 7.96 5.59 -6.55
N PHE A 18 7.73 5.18 -5.30
CA PHE A 18 6.42 4.66 -4.90
C PHE A 18 5.34 5.74 -4.93
N ALA A 19 5.65 6.94 -4.44
CA ALA A 19 4.75 8.08 -4.53
C ALA A 19 4.41 8.44 -6.00
N MET A 20 5.38 8.42 -6.91
CA MET A 20 5.12 8.66 -8.33
C MET A 20 4.24 7.57 -8.96
N HIS A 21 4.50 6.30 -8.62
CA HIS A 21 3.72 5.18 -9.12
C HIS A 21 2.25 5.27 -8.70
N LEU A 22 1.99 5.53 -7.42
CA LEU A 22 0.63 5.72 -6.92
C LEU A 22 -0.04 6.94 -7.57
N ALA A 23 0.68 8.06 -7.71
CA ALA A 23 0.14 9.28 -8.31
C ALA A 23 -0.26 9.10 -9.79
N GLU A 24 0.45 8.25 -10.53
CA GLU A 24 0.08 7.86 -11.89
C GLU A 24 -1.20 7.03 -11.91
N LEU A 25 -1.31 6.02 -11.03
CA LEU A 25 -2.49 5.16 -10.92
C LEU A 25 -3.77 5.91 -10.56
N ILE A 26 -3.68 6.93 -9.71
CA ILE A 26 -4.86 7.69 -9.25
C ILE A 26 -5.11 8.97 -10.08
N SER A 27 -4.38 9.15 -11.19
CA SER A 27 -4.38 10.39 -11.99
C SER A 27 -5.73 10.76 -12.63
N ASP A 28 -6.58 9.77 -12.88
CA ASP A 28 -7.94 9.93 -13.40
C ASP A 28 -9.00 10.11 -12.30
N HIS A 29 -8.62 9.90 -11.04
CA HIS A 29 -9.50 9.95 -9.87
C HIS A 29 -9.36 11.24 -9.05
N LYS A 30 -8.83 12.31 -9.66
CA LYS A 30 -8.56 13.61 -8.99
C LYS A 30 -9.77 14.25 -8.33
N ALA A 31 -10.99 13.95 -8.78
CA ALA A 31 -12.20 14.50 -8.21
C ALA A 31 -12.64 13.79 -6.92
N ALA A 32 -12.17 12.56 -6.69
CA ALA A 32 -12.51 11.80 -5.49
C ALA A 32 -11.84 12.39 -4.25
N SER A 33 -12.49 12.25 -3.09
CA SER A 33 -11.88 12.57 -1.79
C SER A 33 -10.97 11.46 -1.28
N ALA A 34 -11.22 10.23 -1.73
CA ALA A 34 -10.50 9.05 -1.31
C ALA A 34 -10.45 7.98 -2.41
N VAL A 35 -9.38 7.21 -2.41
CA VAL A 35 -9.15 6.11 -3.36
C VAL A 35 -8.50 4.93 -2.66
N THR A 36 -8.89 3.72 -3.06
CA THR A 36 -8.23 2.48 -2.65
C THR A 36 -7.66 1.80 -3.89
N VAL A 37 -6.34 1.57 -3.88
CA VAL A 37 -5.61 0.92 -4.95
C VAL A 37 -5.32 -0.52 -4.55
N ASN A 38 -5.84 -1.47 -5.32
CA ASN A 38 -5.69 -2.90 -5.12
C ASN A 38 -4.74 -3.48 -6.18
N PHE A 39 -3.68 -4.15 -5.75
CA PHE A 39 -2.72 -4.87 -6.58
C PHE A 39 -2.91 -6.37 -6.38
N ARG A 40 -3.25 -7.11 -7.44
CA ARG A 40 -3.55 -8.55 -7.37
C ARG A 40 -2.83 -9.32 -8.46
N ASP A 41 -2.00 -10.29 -8.08
CA ASP A 41 -1.52 -11.29 -9.02
C ASP A 41 -2.64 -12.31 -9.27
N PRO A 42 -3.14 -12.46 -10.51
CA PRO A 42 -4.23 -13.39 -10.82
C PRO A 42 -3.87 -14.87 -10.58
N ASN A 43 -2.59 -15.19 -10.42
CA ASN A 43 -2.13 -16.54 -10.15
C ASN A 43 -1.97 -16.83 -8.64
N TYR A 44 -2.06 -15.79 -7.80
CA TYR A 44 -1.90 -15.93 -6.36
C TYR A 44 -2.98 -16.82 -5.76
N SER A 45 -2.55 -17.82 -4.99
CA SER A 45 -3.43 -18.78 -4.33
C SER A 45 -2.74 -19.41 -3.12
N ALA A 46 -3.52 -19.99 -2.21
CA ALA A 46 -3.00 -20.67 -1.03
C ALA A 46 -2.06 -21.84 -1.39
N GLU A 47 -2.32 -22.53 -2.51
CA GLU A 47 -1.58 -23.73 -2.91
C GLU A 47 -0.34 -23.42 -3.74
N ARG A 48 -0.38 -22.38 -4.59
CA ARG A 48 0.71 -22.06 -5.51
C ARG A 48 1.59 -20.91 -5.04
N GLY A 49 1.16 -20.15 -4.04
CA GLY A 49 1.81 -18.90 -3.65
C GLY A 49 1.74 -17.90 -4.80
N CYS A 50 2.89 -17.33 -5.16
CA CYS A 50 3.10 -16.16 -6.05
C CYS A 50 3.14 -14.82 -5.28
N PHE A 51 2.78 -13.71 -5.93
CA PHE A 51 2.95 -12.39 -5.35
C PHE A 51 1.74 -12.02 -4.47
N HIS A 52 2.03 -11.56 -3.25
CA HIS A 52 1.02 -11.16 -2.29
C HIS A 52 0.15 -10.01 -2.81
N PRO A 53 -1.19 -10.05 -2.63
CA PRO A 53 -2.04 -8.91 -2.85
C PRO A 53 -1.62 -7.74 -1.96
N VAL A 54 -1.67 -6.53 -2.50
CA VAL A 54 -1.39 -5.30 -1.75
C VAL A 54 -2.56 -4.34 -1.91
N GLU A 55 -2.97 -3.71 -0.83
CA GLU A 55 -3.95 -2.62 -0.83
C GLU A 55 -3.33 -1.35 -0.27
N VAL A 56 -3.54 -0.23 -0.96
CA VAL A 56 -3.10 1.10 -0.52
C VAL A 56 -4.30 2.04 -0.51
N ARG A 57 -4.58 2.65 0.63
CA ARG A 57 -5.62 3.66 0.78
C ARG A 57 -5.01 5.05 0.80
N LEU A 58 -5.57 5.94 -0.01
CA LEU A 58 -5.19 7.35 -0.03
C LEU A 58 -6.39 8.26 0.14
N GLU A 59 -6.18 9.38 0.81
CA GLU A 59 -7.17 10.43 1.00
C GLU A 59 -6.60 11.80 0.69
N LYS A 60 -7.46 12.72 0.27
CA LYS A 60 -7.08 14.12 0.11
C LYS A 60 -6.88 14.78 1.48
N GLU A 61 -5.77 15.49 1.60
CA GLU A 61 -5.41 16.35 2.71
C GLU A 61 -5.27 17.78 2.19
N ALA A 62 -6.03 18.71 2.78
CA ALA A 62 -5.84 20.13 2.52
C ALA A 62 -4.66 20.63 3.38
N ASN A 63 -3.57 21.03 2.74
CA ASN A 63 -2.43 21.65 3.41
C ASN A 63 -2.40 23.15 3.10
N ALA A 64 -2.39 23.99 4.15
CA ALA A 64 -2.38 25.45 4.01
C ALA A 64 -1.11 26.00 3.32
N GLU A 65 0.01 25.30 3.41
CA GLU A 65 1.32 25.68 2.86
C GLU A 65 1.61 25.04 1.49
N HIS A 66 1.03 23.86 1.21
CA HIS A 66 1.37 23.06 0.02
C HIS A 66 0.20 22.83 -0.95
N GLY A 67 -0.99 23.29 -0.60
CA GLY A 67 -2.24 23.08 -1.33
C GLY A 67 -2.85 21.70 -1.07
N GLU A 68 -3.74 21.27 -1.97
CA GLU A 68 -4.32 19.92 -1.92
C GLU A 68 -3.25 18.87 -2.25
N GLN A 69 -3.05 17.93 -1.34
CA GLN A 69 -2.17 16.77 -1.53
C GLN A 69 -2.91 15.49 -1.13
N TRP A 70 -2.39 14.34 -1.53
CA TRP A 70 -2.88 13.04 -1.09
C TRP A 70 -1.99 12.49 0.01
N ARG A 71 -2.58 11.97 1.08
CA ARG A 71 -1.89 11.24 2.14
C ARG A 71 -2.19 9.75 1.99
N ILE A 72 -1.23 8.90 2.33
CA ILE A 72 -1.46 7.46 2.46
C ILE A 72 -2.04 7.21 3.86
N CYS A 73 -3.19 6.54 3.93
CA CYS A 73 -3.84 6.18 5.19
C CYS A 73 -3.27 4.86 5.71
N TYR A 74 -3.19 3.85 4.84
CA TYR A 74 -2.58 2.57 5.14
C TYR A 74 -2.02 1.89 3.90
N ILE A 75 -1.13 0.93 4.14
CA ILE A 75 -0.61 -0.02 3.17
C ILE A 75 -0.73 -1.41 3.79
N THR A 76 -1.44 -2.32 3.14
CA THR A 76 -1.61 -3.70 3.63
C THR A 76 -1.12 -4.71 2.60
N ASP A 77 -0.21 -5.57 3.00
CA ASP A 77 0.25 -6.77 2.28
C ASP A 77 -0.49 -7.99 2.85
N PHE A 78 -1.10 -8.79 1.98
CA PHE A 78 -1.91 -9.93 2.38
C PHE A 78 -1.25 -11.26 2.01
N SER A 79 -1.33 -12.23 2.91
CA SER A 79 -0.89 -13.60 2.67
C SER A 79 -1.98 -14.62 3.04
N TYR A 80 -1.96 -15.79 2.41
CA TYR A 80 -2.75 -16.92 2.90
C TYR A 80 -2.09 -17.55 4.13
N VAL A 81 -2.85 -17.64 5.22
CA VAL A 81 -2.44 -18.28 6.48
C VAL A 81 -3.34 -19.48 6.75
N GLY A 82 -2.74 -20.62 7.11
CA GLY A 82 -3.47 -21.88 7.34
C GLY A 82 -3.06 -22.96 6.32
N ALA A 83 -3.88 -24.01 6.19
CA ALA A 83 -3.59 -25.13 5.31
C ALA A 83 -4.83 -25.62 4.55
N GLY A 84 -4.66 -25.89 3.25
CA GLY A 84 -5.71 -26.38 2.37
C GLY A 84 -6.94 -25.48 2.39
N TYR A 85 -8.13 -26.09 2.54
CA TYR A 85 -9.40 -25.37 2.55
C TYR A 85 -9.61 -24.43 3.75
N MET A 86 -8.74 -24.50 4.77
CA MET A 86 -8.75 -23.59 5.92
C MET A 86 -7.81 -22.40 5.75
N ALA A 87 -7.17 -22.25 4.58
CA ALA A 87 -6.31 -21.12 4.32
C ALA A 87 -7.14 -19.83 4.13
N GLU A 88 -6.85 -18.82 4.93
CA GLU A 88 -7.54 -17.53 4.91
C GLU A 88 -6.59 -16.42 4.49
N LEU A 89 -7.07 -15.52 3.63
CA LEU A 89 -6.33 -14.33 3.24
C LEU A 89 -6.30 -13.36 4.43
N THR A 90 -5.12 -13.15 4.99
CA THR A 90 -4.88 -12.41 6.23
C THR A 90 -3.90 -11.27 5.98
N LYS A 91 -3.96 -10.22 6.80
CA LYS A 91 -2.93 -9.17 6.81
C LYS A 91 -1.60 -9.79 7.23
N GLU A 92 -0.66 -9.91 6.30
CA GLU A 92 0.71 -10.28 6.61
C GLU A 92 1.39 -9.05 7.23
N LEU A 93 1.47 -7.96 6.47
CA LEU A 93 2.02 -6.68 6.93
C LEU A 93 0.95 -5.61 6.78
N ASP A 94 0.78 -4.76 7.79
CA ASP A 94 -0.12 -3.61 7.73
C ASP A 94 0.59 -2.40 8.31
N PHE A 95 0.87 -1.43 7.46
CA PHE A 95 1.45 -0.14 7.82
C PHE A 95 0.31 0.88 7.91
N ASP A 96 -0.30 1.02 9.08
CA ASP A 96 -1.41 1.92 9.34
C ASP A 96 -0.86 3.28 9.80
N PHE A 97 -0.80 4.24 8.87
CA PHE A 97 -0.28 5.58 9.10
C PHE A 97 -1.24 6.43 9.94
N ASP A 98 -2.55 6.18 9.84
CA ASP A 98 -3.57 6.96 10.54
C ASP A 98 -3.63 6.63 12.03
N ASN A 99 -3.47 5.36 12.36
CA ASN A 99 -3.44 4.90 13.75
C ASN A 99 -2.03 4.82 14.33
N GLY A 100 -0.98 4.97 13.50
CA GLY A 100 0.40 4.83 13.94
C GLY A 100 0.72 3.40 14.39
N ILE A 101 0.14 2.41 13.72
CA ILE A 101 0.27 0.99 14.06
C ILE A 101 0.93 0.23 12.91
N PHE A 102 1.90 -0.60 13.24
CA PHE A 102 2.38 -1.68 12.39
C PHE A 102 1.85 -3.00 12.91
N GLN A 103 1.12 -3.74 12.08
CA GLN A 103 0.69 -5.11 12.37
C GLN A 103 1.47 -6.09 11.51
N HIS A 104 2.06 -7.10 12.14
CA HIS A 104 2.62 -8.29 11.48
C HIS A 104 1.83 -9.51 11.96
N LEU A 105 1.04 -10.11 11.06
CA LEU A 105 0.06 -11.14 11.39
C LEU A 105 -0.86 -10.72 12.55
N MET A 106 -0.82 -11.42 13.68
CA MET A 106 -1.68 -11.16 14.84
C MET A 106 -1.08 -10.15 15.84
N ARG A 107 0.13 -9.64 15.58
CA ARG A 107 0.84 -8.76 16.52
C ARG A 107 0.83 -7.32 16.03
N ALA A 108 0.24 -6.43 16.83
CA ALA A 108 0.29 -4.99 16.62
C ALA A 108 1.41 -4.35 17.46
N THR A 109 2.11 -3.39 16.87
CA THR A 109 3.19 -2.60 17.46
C THR A 109 3.11 -1.15 16.95
N PRO A 110 3.75 -0.17 17.60
CA PRO A 110 3.89 1.17 17.03
C PRO A 110 4.54 1.13 15.63
N LEU A 111 4.07 1.98 14.73
CA LEU A 111 4.49 2.03 13.32
C LEU A 111 6.01 2.20 13.17
N GLU A 112 6.67 2.90 14.10
CA GLU A 112 8.11 3.13 14.11
C GLU A 112 8.92 1.83 14.16
N GLN A 113 8.35 0.74 14.70
CA GLN A 113 9.03 -0.56 14.75
C GLN A 113 9.21 -1.16 13.35
N ALA A 114 8.46 -0.68 12.36
CA ALA A 114 8.57 -1.12 10.98
C ALA A 114 9.69 -0.43 10.17
N ARG A 115 10.49 0.45 10.80
CA ARG A 115 11.54 1.24 10.13
C ARG A 115 12.55 0.42 9.33
N GLU A 116 12.79 -0.83 9.73
CA GLU A 116 13.75 -1.72 9.05
C GLU A 116 13.07 -2.54 7.94
N ILE A 117 11.82 -2.96 8.14
CA ILE A 117 11.11 -3.83 7.19
C ILE A 117 10.45 -3.03 6.07
N HIS A 118 9.92 -1.84 6.34
CA HIS A 118 9.19 -1.04 5.36
C HIS A 118 10.02 -0.74 4.09
N PRO A 119 11.28 -0.27 4.16
CA PRO A 119 12.07 0.00 2.96
C PRO A 119 12.38 -1.26 2.13
N ILE A 120 12.56 -2.40 2.80
CA ILE A 120 12.81 -3.69 2.13
C ILE A 120 11.54 -4.16 1.42
N TRP A 121 10.41 -4.11 2.12
CA TRP A 121 9.11 -4.42 1.56
C TRP A 121 8.80 -3.53 0.34
N GLU A 122 8.97 -2.20 0.48
CA GLU A 122 8.66 -1.25 -0.60
C GLU A 122 9.54 -1.49 -1.83
N GLN A 123 10.84 -1.76 -1.63
CA GLN A 123 11.75 -2.08 -2.74
C GLN A 123 11.32 -3.36 -3.47
N ASN A 124 10.96 -4.41 -2.74
CA ASN A 124 10.47 -5.66 -3.33
C ASN A 124 9.16 -5.44 -4.08
N PHE A 125 8.20 -4.74 -3.45
CA PHE A 125 6.91 -4.42 -4.04
C PHE A 125 7.07 -3.64 -5.35
N LEU A 126 7.94 -2.62 -5.40
CA LEU A 126 8.21 -1.87 -6.61
C LEU A 126 8.86 -2.72 -7.69
N ALA A 127 9.78 -3.62 -7.33
CA ALA A 127 10.37 -4.56 -8.29
C ALA A 127 9.31 -5.49 -8.90
N TYR A 128 8.34 -5.95 -8.11
CA TYR A 128 7.25 -6.80 -8.57
C TYR A 128 6.24 -6.03 -9.43
N SER A 129 5.85 -4.83 -8.99
CA SER A 129 4.84 -4.01 -9.66
C SER A 129 5.35 -3.37 -10.96
N LEU A 130 6.51 -2.71 -10.91
CA LEU A 130 7.02 -1.95 -12.06
C LEU A 130 7.98 -2.76 -12.92
N GLY A 131 8.80 -3.62 -12.30
CA GLY A 131 9.81 -4.43 -12.99
C GLY A 131 9.22 -5.66 -13.66
N ILE A 132 8.62 -6.54 -12.85
CA ILE A 132 8.04 -7.81 -13.31
C ILE A 132 6.63 -7.62 -13.88
N LYS A 133 5.90 -6.59 -13.43
CA LYS A 133 4.49 -6.34 -13.75
C LYS A 133 3.59 -7.50 -13.32
N ALA A 134 3.79 -7.95 -12.08
CA ALA A 134 3.08 -9.08 -11.51
C ALA A 134 1.59 -8.83 -11.26
N TYR A 135 1.19 -7.56 -11.13
CA TYR A 135 -0.13 -7.20 -10.62
C TYR A 135 -1.09 -6.72 -11.71
N GLN A 136 -2.33 -7.19 -11.63
CA GLN A 136 -3.50 -6.46 -12.12
C GLN A 136 -3.87 -5.41 -11.06
N VAL A 137 -4.12 -4.18 -11.50
CA VAL A 137 -4.40 -3.05 -10.62
C VAL A 137 -5.84 -2.60 -10.78
N GLU A 138 -6.54 -2.46 -9.67
CA GLU A 138 -7.89 -1.91 -9.58
C GLU A 138 -7.87 -0.67 -8.67
N VAL A 139 -8.49 0.42 -9.11
CA VAL A 139 -8.65 1.64 -8.31
C VAL A 139 -10.13 1.85 -8.06
N THR A 140 -10.52 1.87 -6.80
CA THR A 140 -11.88 2.19 -6.37
C THR A 140 -11.90 3.56 -5.68
N THR A 141 -12.98 4.30 -5.90
CA THR A 141 -13.26 5.56 -5.18
C THR A 141 -14.36 5.30 -4.16
N GLU A 142 -14.37 6.07 -3.07
CA GLU A 142 -15.58 6.18 -2.22
C GLU A 142 -16.68 7.03 -2.87
#